data_AF-A0A0A8L2J7-F1
#
_entry.id   AF-A0A0A8L2J7-F1
#
_cell.length_a   1.000
_cell.length_b   1.000
_cell.length_c   1.000
_cell.angle_alpha   90.00
_cell.angle_beta   90.00
_cell.angle_gamma   90.00
#
_symmetry.space_group_name_H-M   'P 1'
#
loop_
_entity.id
_entity.type
_entity.pdbx_description
1 polymer ?
#
loop_
_entity_poly.entity_id
_entity_poly.type
_entity_poly.pdbx_seq_one_letter_code
_entity_poly.pdbx_strand_id
1 'polypeptide(L)'
;MAKCEEADKSSVGSGGSKGNCNDAETPAVESETVSDDFSPKALGTYQYALDDGRMRELLRHNTVKFHLDKVYKILNVNSGSGPSDSSMTLDMKRELAMDYLNTLRTGGIHCNEAIEEFCQIFLELLRDHN
;
A
#
# COMPACT_ATOMS: atom_id res chain seq x y z
N MET A 1 -14.51 50.32 32.01
CA MET A 1 -15.08 49.99 33.34
C MET A 1 -14.78 48.51 33.61
N ALA A 2 -14.63 48.10 34.87
CA ALA A 2 -14.10 46.78 35.24
C ALA A 2 -15.00 46.02 36.24
N LYS A 3 -14.92 44.68 36.17
CA LYS A 3 -15.48 43.61 37.06
C LYS A 3 -14.97 42.25 36.49
N CYS A 4 -14.67 41.13 37.18
CA CYS A 4 -15.07 40.58 38.50
C CYS A 4 -16.51 39.98 38.50
N GLU A 5 -16.91 38.89 39.19
CA GLU A 5 -16.37 37.97 40.23
C GLU A 5 -17.04 36.55 40.01
N GLU A 6 -16.62 35.35 40.46
CA GLU A 6 -15.32 34.65 40.70
C GLU A 6 -15.59 33.12 41.03
N ALA A 7 -14.59 32.21 40.97
CA ALA A 7 -14.59 30.76 41.37
C ALA A 7 -15.46 29.77 40.54
N ASP A 8 -14.94 28.63 40.02
CA ASP A 8 -14.49 27.33 40.59
C ASP A 8 -15.60 26.31 40.98
N LYS A 9 -15.50 25.08 40.43
CA LYS A 9 -15.78 23.84 41.17
C LYS A 9 -15.27 22.57 40.50
N SER A 10 -14.40 21.84 41.20
CA SER A 10 -13.99 20.47 40.90
C SER A 10 -15.10 19.44 41.11
N SER A 11 -15.07 18.33 40.36
CA SER A 11 -15.65 17.05 40.76
C SER A 11 -14.89 15.88 40.11
N VAL A 12 -14.32 15.00 40.94
CA VAL A 12 -13.62 13.78 40.50
C VAL A 12 -14.52 12.57 40.73
N GLY A 13 -14.72 11.74 39.70
CA GLY A 13 -15.48 10.50 39.78
C GLY A 13 -14.61 9.28 39.48
N SER A 14 -14.15 8.59 40.53
CA SER A 14 -13.41 7.33 40.40
C SER A 14 -14.35 6.13 40.41
N GLY A 15 -14.26 5.27 39.38
CA GLY A 15 -14.99 4.00 39.30
C GLY A 15 -14.16 2.96 38.56
N GLY A 16 -13.48 2.07 39.30
CA GLY A 16 -12.64 1.04 38.71
C GLY A 16 -13.33 -0.31 38.62
N SER A 17 -13.00 -1.08 37.58
CA SER A 17 -13.32 -2.51 37.48
C SER A 17 -12.14 -3.27 36.91
N LYS A 18 -11.69 -4.33 37.60
CA LYS A 18 -10.73 -5.29 37.05
C LYS A 18 -11.49 -6.36 36.30
N GLY A 19 -11.18 -6.54 35.01
CA GLY A 19 -11.59 -7.68 34.20
C GLY A 19 -10.39 -8.16 33.40
N ASN A 20 -9.94 -9.39 33.64
CA ASN A 20 -8.78 -9.96 32.98
C ASN A 20 -9.13 -11.35 32.45
N CYS A 21 -9.31 -11.46 31.14
CA CYS A 21 -9.36 -12.72 30.42
C CYS A 21 -8.31 -12.66 29.30
N ASN A 22 -7.36 -13.60 29.33
CA ASN A 22 -6.61 -13.93 28.13
C ASN A 22 -7.47 -14.96 27.39
N ASP A 23 -7.71 -14.76 26.10
CA ASP A 23 -7.85 -15.87 25.16
C ASP A 23 -7.27 -15.41 23.82
N ALA A 24 -6.45 -16.28 23.22
CA ALA A 24 -5.66 -15.95 22.04
C ALA A 24 -6.37 -16.46 20.77
N GLU A 25 -7.42 -15.74 20.34
CA GLU A 25 -8.05 -16.04 19.05
C GLU A 25 -7.30 -15.32 17.93
N THR A 26 -6.41 -16.07 17.27
CA THR A 26 -5.76 -15.62 16.04
C THR A 26 -6.79 -15.68 14.92
N PRO A 27 -7.21 -14.56 14.30
CA PRO A 27 -8.01 -14.64 13.08
C PRO A 27 -7.14 -15.34 12.02
N ALA A 28 -7.58 -16.51 11.57
CA ALA A 28 -6.83 -17.29 10.60
C ALA A 28 -6.62 -16.45 9.34
N VAL A 29 -5.38 -16.40 8.85
CA VAL A 29 -5.10 -15.80 7.54
C VAL A 29 -5.67 -16.73 6.48
N GLU A 30 -6.90 -16.47 6.06
CA GLU A 30 -7.49 -17.09 4.88
C GLU A 30 -6.71 -16.62 3.66
N SER A 31 -5.64 -17.37 3.37
CA SER A 31 -4.81 -17.21 2.19
C SER A 31 -5.59 -17.69 0.98
N GLU A 32 -6.58 -16.91 0.53
CA GLU A 32 -7.27 -17.12 -0.74
C GLU A 32 -6.23 -17.21 -1.87
N THR A 33 -5.95 -18.43 -2.32
CA THR A 33 -5.03 -18.70 -3.42
C THR A 33 -5.72 -18.33 -4.73
N VAL A 34 -5.73 -17.02 -5.03
CA VAL A 34 -6.15 -16.50 -6.32
C VAL A 34 -5.29 -17.16 -7.40
N SER A 35 -5.94 -17.98 -8.24
CA SER A 35 -5.30 -18.65 -9.37
C SER A 35 -5.12 -17.66 -10.51
N ASP A 36 -4.19 -16.72 -10.35
CA ASP A 36 -3.86 -15.72 -11.35
C ASP A 36 -3.39 -16.37 -12.66
N ASP A 37 -4.00 -15.97 -13.78
CA ASP A 37 -3.59 -16.39 -15.13
C ASP A 37 -2.28 -15.69 -15.50
N PHE A 38 -1.18 -16.21 -14.95
CA PHE A 38 0.19 -15.73 -15.19
C PHE A 38 0.61 -16.00 -16.63
N SER A 39 0.12 -15.18 -17.57
CA SER A 39 0.46 -15.24 -18.99
C SER A 39 1.98 -15.10 -19.17
N PRO A 40 2.73 -16.17 -19.57
CA PRO A 40 4.18 -16.20 -19.38
C PRO A 40 4.97 -15.17 -20.21
N LYS A 41 4.32 -14.48 -21.16
CA LYS A 41 4.94 -13.45 -22.01
C LYS A 41 5.44 -12.25 -21.22
N ALA A 42 4.73 -11.82 -20.18
CA ALA A 42 5.11 -10.63 -19.41
C ALA A 42 6.42 -10.83 -18.62
N LEU A 43 6.67 -12.07 -18.15
CA LEU A 43 7.87 -12.42 -17.39
C LEU A 43 9.14 -12.27 -18.25
N GLY A 44 9.08 -12.72 -19.51
CA GLY A 44 10.21 -12.64 -20.44
C GLY A 44 10.64 -11.21 -20.81
N THR A 45 9.73 -10.25 -20.78
CA THR A 45 10.04 -8.84 -21.11
C THR A 45 10.90 -8.15 -20.06
N TYR A 46 10.76 -8.52 -18.77
CA TYR A 46 11.44 -7.85 -17.66
C TYR A 46 12.40 -8.77 -16.89
N GLN A 47 12.77 -9.92 -17.46
CA GLN A 47 13.66 -10.89 -16.83
C GLN A 47 15.00 -10.28 -16.41
N TYR A 48 15.56 -9.34 -17.18
CA TYR A 48 16.80 -8.62 -16.82
C TYR A 48 16.69 -7.88 -15.47
N ALA A 49 15.51 -7.36 -15.13
CA ALA A 49 15.27 -6.69 -13.84
C ALA A 49 15.02 -7.67 -12.68
N LEU A 50 14.68 -8.93 -12.97
CA LEU A 50 14.66 -10.01 -11.98
C LEU A 50 16.06 -10.65 -11.82
N ASP A 51 16.92 -10.50 -12.82
CA ASP A 51 18.29 -10.98 -12.85
C ASP A 51 19.30 -10.00 -12.19
N ASP A 52 18.97 -8.71 -12.10
CA ASP A 52 19.72 -7.71 -11.32
C ASP A 52 19.68 -8.02 -9.79
N GLY A 53 20.85 -7.87 -9.13
CA GLY A 53 21.01 -8.19 -7.71
C GLY A 53 20.40 -7.18 -6.74
N ARG A 54 20.37 -5.89 -7.11
CA ARG A 54 19.81 -4.79 -6.31
C ARG A 54 18.28 -4.89 -6.30
N MET A 55 17.70 -5.09 -7.48
CA MET A 55 16.26 -5.33 -7.65
C MET A 55 15.77 -6.52 -6.81
N ARG A 56 16.49 -7.64 -6.82
CA ARG A 56 16.16 -8.79 -5.96
C ARG A 56 16.24 -8.50 -4.47
N GLU A 57 17.18 -7.68 -4.02
CA GLU A 57 17.28 -7.33 -2.60
C GLU A 57 16.11 -6.43 -2.18
N LEU A 58 15.80 -5.40 -2.97
CA LEU A 58 14.65 -4.51 -2.72
C LEU A 58 13.33 -5.30 -2.70
N LEU A 59 13.15 -6.24 -3.62
CA LEU A 59 11.99 -7.15 -3.67
C LEU A 59 11.90 -8.12 -2.48
N ARG A 60 12.91 -8.22 -1.60
CA ARG A 60 12.77 -8.96 -0.33
C ARG A 60 12.03 -8.15 0.73
N HIS A 61 12.11 -6.82 0.72
CA HIS A 61 11.47 -5.97 1.72
C HIS A 61 9.95 -6.08 1.64
N ASN A 62 9.30 -6.41 2.76
CA ASN A 62 7.84 -6.56 2.82
C ASN A 62 7.11 -5.24 2.51
N THR A 63 7.71 -4.10 2.84
CA THR A 63 7.20 -2.76 2.48
C THR A 63 7.15 -2.57 0.97
N VAL A 64 8.20 -2.96 0.24
CA VAL A 64 8.24 -2.90 -1.23
C VAL A 64 7.16 -3.80 -1.82
N LYS A 65 7.08 -5.07 -1.38
CA LYS A 65 6.01 -6.00 -1.81
C LYS A 65 4.60 -5.45 -1.55
N PHE A 66 4.36 -4.86 -0.38
CA PHE A 66 3.06 -4.32 0.02
C PHE A 66 2.63 -3.15 -0.87
N HIS A 67 3.52 -2.20 -1.17
CA HIS A 67 3.18 -1.07 -2.04
C HIS A 67 3.03 -1.51 -3.50
N LEU A 68 3.85 -2.45 -3.99
CA LEU A 68 3.70 -3.02 -5.33
C LEU A 68 2.42 -3.86 -5.48
N ASP A 69 2.00 -4.58 -4.44
CA ASP A 69 0.70 -5.26 -4.37
C ASP A 69 -0.47 -4.27 -4.51
N LYS A 70 -0.38 -3.09 -3.87
CA LYS A 70 -1.39 -2.03 -4.02
C LYS A 70 -1.43 -1.48 -5.45
N VAL A 71 -0.28 -1.23 -6.08
CA VAL A 71 -0.20 -0.81 -7.50
C VAL A 71 -0.79 -1.87 -8.43
N TYR A 72 -0.39 -3.14 -8.26
CA TYR A 72 -0.90 -4.27 -9.02
C TYR A 72 -2.42 -4.38 -8.88
N LYS A 73 -2.95 -4.26 -7.66
CA LYS A 73 -4.39 -4.27 -7.39
C LYS A 73 -5.10 -3.11 -8.08
N ILE A 74 -4.61 -1.87 -7.99
CA ILE A 74 -5.23 -0.71 -8.67
C ILE A 74 -5.37 -0.96 -10.19
N LEU A 75 -4.33 -1.50 -10.83
CA LEU A 75 -4.35 -1.82 -12.26
C LEU A 75 -5.31 -2.98 -12.60
N ASN A 76 -5.38 -3.99 -11.74
CA ASN A 76 -6.11 -5.23 -11.97
C ASN A 76 -7.45 -5.36 -11.21
N VAL A 77 -7.98 -4.28 -10.62
CA VAL A 77 -9.37 -4.27 -10.10
C VAL A 77 -10.30 -4.50 -11.29
N ASN A 78 -10.83 -5.71 -11.42
CA ASN A 78 -11.99 -5.94 -12.27
C ASN A 78 -13.20 -5.33 -11.57
N SER A 79 -13.77 -4.29 -12.18
CA SER A 79 -15.07 -3.76 -11.74
C SER A 79 -16.11 -4.89 -11.74
N GLY A 80 -16.97 -4.88 -10.73
CA GLY A 80 -17.79 -6.04 -10.37
C GLY A 80 -18.73 -6.52 -11.48
N SER A 81 -19.22 -7.76 -11.32
CA SER A 81 -20.27 -8.33 -12.17
C SER A 81 -21.68 -7.77 -11.84
N GLY A 82 -21.76 -6.50 -11.42
CA GLY A 82 -23.01 -5.79 -11.17
C GLY A 82 -23.52 -5.05 -12.41
N PRO A 83 -24.83 -5.07 -12.71
CA PRO A 83 -25.42 -4.41 -13.89
C PRO A 83 -25.44 -2.86 -13.81
N SER A 84 -24.68 -2.27 -12.89
CA SER A 84 -24.52 -0.82 -12.71
C SER A 84 -23.09 -0.42 -12.28
N ASP A 85 -22.12 -1.34 -12.37
CA ASP A 85 -20.72 -1.05 -12.03
C ASP A 85 -20.07 -0.18 -13.12
N SER A 86 -19.65 1.03 -12.73
CA SER A 86 -18.93 1.95 -13.61
C SER A 86 -17.50 1.43 -13.85
N SER A 87 -17.34 0.62 -14.91
CA SER A 87 -16.05 0.01 -15.27
C SER A 87 -14.95 1.07 -15.43
N MET A 88 -13.96 1.05 -14.54
CA MET A 88 -12.83 2.00 -14.60
C MET A 88 -11.99 1.70 -15.83
N THR A 89 -11.79 2.70 -16.68
CA THR A 89 -10.95 2.56 -17.88
C THR A 89 -9.50 2.28 -17.48
N LEU A 90 -8.75 1.60 -18.35
CA LEU A 90 -7.35 1.27 -18.08
C LEU A 90 -6.51 2.53 -17.78
N ASP A 91 -6.82 3.64 -18.42
CA ASP A 91 -6.11 4.91 -18.23
C ASP A 91 -6.45 5.58 -16.90
N MET A 92 -7.71 5.51 -16.44
CA MET A 92 -8.09 5.94 -15.09
C MET A 92 -7.39 5.09 -14.00
N LYS A 93 -7.23 3.78 -14.23
CA LYS A 93 -6.45 2.92 -13.32
C LYS A 93 -4.96 3.27 -13.33
N ARG A 94 -4.39 3.61 -14.49
CA ARG A 94 -3.00 4.08 -14.62
C ARG A 94 -2.77 5.39 -13.88
N GLU A 95 -3.71 6.34 -13.98
CA GLU A 95 -3.68 7.61 -13.26
C GLU A 95 -3.65 7.37 -11.74
N LEU A 96 -4.61 6.59 -11.22
CA LEU A 96 -4.65 6.21 -9.79
C LEU A 96 -3.39 5.47 -9.32
N ALA A 97 -2.80 4.61 -10.16
CA ALA A 97 -1.57 3.89 -9.86
C ALA A 97 -0.34 4.82 -9.84
N MET A 98 -0.29 5.81 -10.74
CA MET A 98 0.76 6.84 -10.76
C MET A 98 0.63 7.78 -9.56
N ASP A 99 -0.57 8.25 -9.23
CA ASP A 99 -0.80 9.07 -8.03
C ASP A 99 -0.37 8.35 -6.76
N TYR A 100 -0.73 7.08 -6.62
CA TYR A 100 -0.29 6.26 -5.49
C TYR A 100 1.24 6.17 -5.40
N LEU A 101 1.93 5.87 -6.50
CA LEU A 101 3.40 5.86 -6.54
C LEU A 101 3.99 7.24 -6.24
N ASN A 102 3.39 8.33 -6.74
CA ASN A 102 3.83 9.70 -6.46
C ASN A 102 3.73 10.05 -4.97
N THR A 103 2.81 9.45 -4.19
CA THR A 103 2.81 9.62 -2.73
C THR A 103 3.98 8.94 -2.02
N LEU A 104 4.56 7.89 -2.62
CA LEU A 104 5.65 7.07 -2.05
C LEU A 104 7.04 7.47 -2.54
N ARG A 105 7.12 8.26 -3.61
CA ARG A 105 8.38 8.73 -4.20
C ARG A 105 8.90 10.02 -3.56
N THR A 106 10.07 10.45 -3.99
CA THR A 106 10.72 11.70 -3.54
C THR A 106 9.78 12.90 -3.68
N GLY A 107 9.50 13.58 -2.57
CA GLY A 107 8.54 14.69 -2.50
C GLY A 107 7.09 14.28 -2.19
N GLY A 108 6.79 12.98 -2.16
CA GLY A 108 5.49 12.44 -1.75
C GLY A 108 5.28 12.46 -0.23
N ILE A 109 4.01 12.55 0.19
CA ILE A 109 3.59 12.62 1.61
C ILE A 109 3.92 11.36 2.44
N HIS A 110 4.20 10.25 1.77
CA HIS A 110 4.53 8.95 2.35
C HIS A 110 5.83 8.39 1.74
N CYS A 111 6.77 9.29 1.40
CA CYS A 111 8.06 8.98 0.80
C CYS A 111 8.73 7.76 1.46
N ASN A 112 9.07 6.76 0.66
CA ASN A 112 9.65 5.50 1.10
C ASN A 112 10.92 5.21 0.29
N GLU A 113 12.07 5.22 0.98
CA GLU A 113 13.40 5.14 0.36
C GLU A 113 13.56 3.90 -0.51
N ALA A 114 13.10 2.72 -0.05
CA ALA A 114 13.17 1.47 -0.79
C ALA A 114 12.24 1.42 -2.02
N ILE A 115 11.14 2.20 -2.03
CA ILE A 115 10.29 2.34 -3.22
C ILE A 115 10.90 3.33 -4.22
N GLU A 116 11.49 4.43 -3.76
CA GLU A 116 12.21 5.34 -4.67
C GLU A 116 13.43 4.63 -5.29
N GLU A 117 14.23 3.90 -4.50
CA GLU A 117 15.38 3.13 -5.01
C GLU A 117 14.91 2.06 -6.02
N PHE A 118 13.83 1.34 -5.73
CA PHE A 118 13.21 0.39 -6.68
C PHE A 118 12.80 1.09 -7.98
N CYS A 119 12.14 2.25 -7.90
CA CYS A 119 11.76 3.02 -9.09
C CYS A 119 12.98 3.52 -9.87
N GLN A 120 14.04 3.99 -9.21
CA GLN A 120 15.24 4.49 -9.86
C GLN A 120 16.00 3.36 -10.58
N ILE A 121 16.22 2.23 -9.92
CA ILE A 121 16.94 1.09 -10.50
C ILE A 121 16.11 0.43 -11.61
N PHE A 122 14.79 0.29 -11.45
CA PHE A 122 13.95 -0.22 -12.53
C PHE A 122 13.96 0.70 -13.75
N LEU A 123 13.96 2.04 -13.57
CA LEU A 123 14.07 3.01 -14.67
C LEU A 123 15.48 3.13 -15.25
N GLU A 124 16.53 2.79 -14.51
CA GLU A 124 17.90 2.58 -15.03
C GLU A 124 17.92 1.37 -15.97
N LEU A 125 17.60 0.19 -15.46
CA LEU A 125 17.60 -1.06 -16.22
C LEU A 125 16.66 -1.01 -17.43
N LEU A 126 15.50 -0.36 -17.33
CA LEU A 126 14.59 -0.17 -18.45
C LEU A 126 15.17 0.71 -19.56
N ARG A 127 16.06 1.67 -19.26
CA ARG A 127 16.73 2.49 -20.29
C ARG A 127 17.93 1.78 -20.91
N ASP A 128 18.61 0.92 -20.15
CA ASP A 128 19.79 0.19 -20.63
C ASP A 128 19.41 -1.01 -21.53
N HIS A 129 18.15 -1.46 -21.47
CA HIS A 129 17.63 -2.63 -22.20
C HIS A 129 16.57 -2.32 -23.28
N ASN A 130 16.34 -1.04 -23.65
CA ASN A 130 15.25 -0.62 -24.55
C ASN A 130 15.67 0.42 -25.62
#